data_AF-A0A538CNY0-F1
#
_entry.id   AF-A0A538CNY0-F1
#
_cell.length_a   1.000
_cell.length_b   1.000
_cell.length_c   1.000
_cell.angle_alpha   90.00
_cell.angle_beta   90.00
_cell.angle_gamma   90.00
#
_symmetry.space_group_name_H-M   'P 1'
#
loop_
_entity.id
_entity.type
_entity.pdbx_description
1 polymer ?
#
loop_
_entity_poly.entity_id
_entity_poly.type
_entity_poly.pdbx_seq_one_letter_code
_entity_poly.pdbx_strand_id
1 'polypeptide(L)'
;MAAEVALPLDPSREEAELRAYLGDDFRLDRLQHYQDHLDAEFAEVGHEDTFYLTSMAYLYNLTAFAMTGTKLPYLRELTSRVAPGARLLDYGCGIGSDGLLLLEAGYRVEFADFDNPSVEYLRWRLAQRGLQAPIHDLRQGVPGAFDAAYAFDVIEHVPDAFAFLGEMEQRAELVVVNFLEPEPGDQDLHHELPIRELLDHVARRRLRHYALLHGRSHLVLYEPAQASLPAQLLHRVRMLAR
;
A
#
# COMPACT_ATOMS: atom_id res chain seq x y z
N MET A 1 14.62 -1.55 -24.16
CA MET A 1 13.28 -1.52 -23.53
C MET A 1 13.24 -2.73 -22.62
N ALA A 2 13.15 -2.54 -21.30
CA ALA A 2 12.94 -3.67 -20.41
C ALA A 2 11.59 -4.31 -20.75
N ALA A 3 11.50 -5.63 -20.71
CA ALA A 3 10.22 -6.32 -20.89
C ALA A 3 9.25 -5.86 -19.80
N GLU A 4 7.99 -5.64 -20.16
CA GLU A 4 6.94 -5.30 -19.19
C GLU A 4 6.79 -6.46 -18.19
N VAL A 5 6.85 -6.15 -16.90
CA VAL A 5 6.69 -7.13 -15.83
C VAL A 5 5.23 -7.58 -15.79
N ALA A 6 4.99 -8.87 -15.94
CA ALA A 6 3.65 -9.43 -15.83
C ALA A 6 3.19 -9.44 -14.37
N LEU A 7 2.03 -8.81 -14.11
CA LEU A 7 1.38 -8.77 -12.79
C LEU A 7 -0.04 -9.35 -12.94
N PRO A 8 -0.18 -10.69 -13.05
CA PRO A 8 -1.47 -11.32 -13.31
C PRO A 8 -2.35 -11.32 -12.06
N LEU A 9 -3.22 -10.31 -11.95
CA LEU A 9 -4.29 -10.32 -10.96
C LEU A 9 -5.30 -11.42 -11.28
N ASP A 10 -5.62 -12.24 -10.29
CA ASP A 10 -6.70 -13.23 -10.34
C ASP A 10 -7.68 -12.99 -9.18
N PRO A 11 -8.80 -12.27 -9.43
CA PRO A 11 -9.80 -12.01 -8.40
C PRO A 11 -10.43 -13.29 -7.83
N SER A 12 -10.54 -14.35 -8.64
CA SER A 12 -11.08 -15.63 -8.20
C SER A 12 -10.15 -16.33 -7.22
N ARG A 13 -8.83 -16.17 -7.39
CA ARG A 13 -7.84 -16.65 -6.42
C ARG A 13 -7.90 -15.88 -5.10
N GLU A 14 -8.05 -14.55 -5.13
CA GLU A 14 -8.19 -13.74 -3.90
C GLU A 14 -9.39 -14.21 -3.06
N GLU A 15 -10.56 -14.41 -3.68
CA GLU A 15 -11.74 -14.94 -2.99
C GLU A 15 -11.53 -16.40 -2.51
N ALA A 16 -10.99 -17.26 -3.37
CA ALA A 16 -10.79 -18.68 -3.04
C ALA A 16 -9.82 -18.87 -1.87
N GLU A 17 -8.75 -18.08 -1.81
CA GLU A 17 -7.79 -18.08 -0.71
C GLU A 17 -8.47 -17.62 0.59
N LEU A 18 -9.29 -16.56 0.56
CA LEU A 18 -9.98 -16.07 1.77
C LEU A 18 -10.98 -17.11 2.28
N ARG A 19 -11.74 -17.71 1.37
CA ARG A 19 -12.69 -18.78 1.67
C ARG A 19 -12.00 -19.99 2.28
N ALA A 20 -10.85 -20.39 1.74
CA ALA A 20 -10.09 -21.52 2.26
C ALA A 20 -9.44 -21.22 3.62
N TYR A 21 -9.01 -19.97 3.85
CA TYR A 21 -8.47 -19.53 5.13
C TYR A 21 -9.52 -19.53 6.25
N LEU A 22 -10.70 -18.97 5.98
CA LEU A 22 -11.77 -18.86 6.97
C LEU A 22 -12.60 -20.15 7.12
N GLY A 23 -12.56 -21.05 6.14
CA GLY A 23 -13.29 -22.31 6.19
C GLY A 23 -14.80 -22.10 6.40
N ASP A 24 -15.35 -22.75 7.43
CA ASP A 24 -16.78 -22.67 7.78
C ASP A 24 -17.20 -21.27 8.26
N ASP A 25 -16.25 -20.40 8.64
CA ASP A 25 -16.51 -19.02 9.05
C ASP A 25 -16.57 -18.04 7.86
N PHE A 26 -16.26 -18.49 6.64
CA PHE A 26 -16.40 -17.65 5.46
C PHE A 26 -17.85 -17.23 5.22
N ARG A 27 -18.06 -15.95 4.91
CA ARG A 27 -19.36 -15.33 4.63
C ARG A 27 -19.25 -14.54 3.33
N LEU A 28 -19.94 -14.99 2.28
CA LEU A 28 -19.92 -14.31 0.98
C LEU A 28 -20.57 -12.92 1.05
N ASP A 29 -21.60 -12.76 1.89
CA ASP A 29 -22.25 -11.47 2.12
C ASP A 29 -21.26 -10.42 2.62
N ARG A 30 -20.36 -10.79 3.54
CA ARG A 30 -19.30 -9.90 4.03
C ARG A 30 -18.33 -9.44 2.95
N LEU A 31 -18.06 -10.27 1.95
CA LEU A 31 -17.23 -9.89 0.81
C LEU A 31 -17.97 -8.98 -0.18
N GLN A 32 -19.27 -9.22 -0.38
CA GLN A 32 -20.11 -8.46 -1.32
C GLN A 32 -20.54 -7.09 -0.77
N HIS A 33 -20.73 -7.00 0.55
CA HIS A 33 -21.17 -5.82 1.27
C HIS A 33 -20.09 -5.32 2.24
N TYR A 34 -18.83 -5.41 1.81
CA TYR A 34 -17.67 -5.18 2.67
C TYR A 34 -17.70 -3.82 3.38
N GLN A 35 -18.15 -2.75 2.71
CA GLN A 35 -18.20 -1.40 3.27
C GLN A 35 -19.21 -1.32 4.42
N ASP A 36 -20.42 -1.84 4.22
CA ASP A 36 -21.47 -1.85 5.26
C ASP A 36 -21.01 -2.61 6.50
N HIS A 37 -20.28 -3.73 6.32
CA HIS A 37 -19.73 -4.51 7.43
C HIS A 37 -18.55 -3.83 8.11
N LEU A 38 -17.71 -3.11 7.34
CA LEU A 38 -16.60 -2.34 7.86
C LEU A 38 -17.10 -1.22 8.76
N ASP A 39 -18.06 -0.43 8.28
CA ASP A 39 -18.64 0.70 8.99
C ASP A 39 -19.38 0.23 10.26
N ALA A 40 -20.10 -0.90 10.17
CA ALA A 40 -20.78 -1.49 11.32
C ALA A 40 -19.80 -1.96 12.41
N GLU A 41 -18.74 -2.70 12.03
CA GLU A 41 -17.73 -3.16 13.00
C GLU A 41 -16.96 -1.97 13.59
N PHE A 42 -16.64 -0.95 12.79
CA PHE A 42 -15.98 0.25 13.29
C PHE A 42 -16.86 1.01 14.29
N ALA A 43 -18.15 1.16 14.01
CA ALA A 43 -19.11 1.78 14.93
C ALA A 43 -19.24 1.01 16.26
N GLU A 44 -19.07 -0.31 16.26
CA GLU A 44 -19.06 -1.14 17.47
C GLU A 44 -17.76 -1.02 18.27
N VAL A 45 -16.60 -1.00 17.60
CA VAL A 45 -15.28 -0.91 18.26
C VAL A 45 -15.00 0.50 18.78
N GLY A 46 -15.37 1.53 18.03
CA GLY A 46 -15.30 2.95 18.41
C GLY A 46 -13.89 3.54 18.55
N HIS A 47 -12.83 2.75 18.30
CA HIS A 47 -11.44 3.18 18.39
C HIS A 47 -10.60 2.57 17.26
N GLU A 48 -9.98 3.43 16.46
CA GLU A 48 -9.19 3.09 15.28
C GLU A 48 -8.03 2.12 15.57
N ASP A 49 -7.23 2.40 16.60
CA ASP A 49 -6.12 1.51 16.99
C ASP A 49 -6.58 0.09 17.29
N THR A 50 -7.68 -0.07 18.03
CA THR A 50 -8.25 -1.38 18.36
C THR A 50 -8.81 -2.05 17.12
N PHE A 51 -9.44 -1.27 16.23
CA PHE A 51 -10.02 -1.76 14.99
C PHE A 51 -8.98 -2.42 14.10
N TYR A 52 -7.87 -1.73 13.77
CA TYR A 52 -6.82 -2.30 12.92
C TYR A 52 -6.14 -3.54 13.49
N LEU A 53 -6.15 -3.71 14.82
CA LEU A 53 -5.52 -4.84 15.48
C LEU A 53 -6.43 -6.08 15.56
N THR A 54 -7.74 -5.92 15.38
CA THR A 54 -8.71 -6.99 15.70
C THR A 54 -9.77 -7.23 14.63
N SER A 55 -9.94 -6.31 13.68
CA SER A 55 -11.04 -6.31 12.73
C SER A 55 -11.01 -7.51 11.77
N MET A 56 -12.16 -8.19 11.68
CA MET A 56 -12.40 -9.20 10.65
C MET A 56 -13.09 -8.58 9.42
N ALA A 57 -13.84 -7.49 9.56
CA ALA A 57 -14.42 -6.81 8.39
C ALA A 57 -13.34 -6.19 7.51
N TYR A 58 -12.24 -5.69 8.09
CA TYR A 58 -11.10 -5.15 7.35
C TYR A 58 -10.43 -6.21 6.49
N LEU A 59 -10.36 -7.47 6.94
CA LEU A 59 -9.89 -8.61 6.14
C LEU A 59 -10.72 -8.80 4.85
N TYR A 60 -12.06 -8.72 4.96
CA TYR A 60 -12.96 -8.81 3.79
C TYR A 60 -12.82 -7.57 2.89
N ASN A 61 -12.76 -6.37 3.47
CA ASN A 61 -12.56 -5.12 2.75
C ASN A 61 -11.28 -5.14 1.91
N LEU A 62 -10.14 -5.51 2.52
CA LEU A 62 -8.86 -5.61 1.83
C LEU A 62 -8.90 -6.65 0.70
N THR A 63 -9.59 -7.78 0.90
CA THR A 63 -9.75 -8.81 -0.13
C THR A 63 -10.59 -8.31 -1.30
N ALA A 64 -11.75 -7.70 -1.01
CA ALA A 64 -12.61 -7.11 -2.03
C ALA A 64 -11.87 -6.02 -2.82
N PHE A 65 -11.09 -5.18 -2.13
CA PHE A 65 -10.31 -4.13 -2.78
C PHE A 65 -9.20 -4.71 -3.67
N ALA A 66 -8.47 -5.73 -3.22
CA ALA A 66 -7.47 -6.42 -4.03
C ALA A 66 -8.06 -6.99 -5.32
N MET A 67 -9.27 -7.57 -5.25
CA MET A 67 -9.99 -8.12 -6.41
C MET A 67 -10.32 -7.08 -7.49
N THR A 68 -10.39 -5.79 -7.17
CA THR A 68 -10.66 -4.73 -8.15
C THR A 68 -9.49 -4.45 -9.10
N GLY A 69 -8.26 -4.75 -8.66
CA GLY A 69 -7.05 -4.38 -9.39
C GLY A 69 -6.74 -2.88 -9.44
N THR A 70 -7.39 -2.08 -8.58
CA THR A 70 -7.21 -0.62 -8.50
C THR A 70 -5.74 -0.21 -8.34
N LYS A 71 -4.93 -1.03 -7.63
CA LYS A 71 -3.50 -0.78 -7.41
C LYS A 71 -2.57 -1.24 -8.53
N LEU A 72 -3.07 -1.95 -9.56
CA LEU A 72 -2.24 -2.43 -10.67
C LEU A 72 -1.47 -1.31 -11.41
N PRO A 73 -2.06 -0.13 -11.70
CA PRO A 73 -1.29 0.97 -12.29
C PRO A 73 -0.14 1.45 -11.39
N TYR A 74 -0.27 1.34 -10.07
CA TYR A 74 0.71 1.83 -9.10
C TYR A 74 1.92 0.89 -9.11
N LEU A 75 1.62 -0.42 -9.07
CA LEU A 75 2.61 -1.48 -9.22
C LEU A 75 3.35 -1.37 -10.56
N ARG A 76 2.67 -1.06 -11.67
CA ARG A 76 3.32 -0.84 -12.98
C ARG A 76 4.28 0.35 -12.96
N GLU A 77 3.94 1.45 -12.29
CA GLU A 77 4.86 2.58 -12.16
C GLU A 77 6.08 2.21 -11.30
N LEU A 78 5.91 1.40 -10.25
CA LEU A 78 7.02 0.86 -9.47
C LEU A 78 7.92 -0.07 -10.32
N THR A 79 7.35 -1.11 -10.95
CA THR A 79 8.13 -2.14 -11.68
C THR A 79 8.80 -1.62 -12.95
N SER A 80 8.31 -0.52 -13.53
CA SER A 80 8.98 0.14 -14.67
C SER A 80 10.22 0.95 -14.27
N ARG A 81 10.47 1.14 -12.97
CA ARG A 81 11.63 1.87 -12.43
C ARG A 81 12.58 0.99 -11.63
N VAL A 82 12.11 -0.17 -11.18
CA VAL A 82 12.88 -1.11 -10.39
C VAL A 82 12.84 -2.48 -11.05
N ALA A 83 14.00 -3.06 -11.35
CA ALA A 83 14.09 -4.35 -12.03
C ALA A 83 13.75 -5.53 -11.11
N PRO A 84 13.23 -6.65 -11.64
CA PRO A 84 13.10 -7.90 -10.88
C PRO A 84 14.41 -8.29 -10.19
N GLY A 85 14.30 -8.91 -9.02
CA GLY A 85 15.41 -9.22 -8.11
C GLY A 85 15.71 -8.12 -7.09
N ALA A 86 15.19 -6.90 -7.28
CA ALA A 86 15.30 -5.83 -6.30
C ALA A 86 14.58 -6.18 -4.99
N ARG A 87 15.13 -5.65 -3.89
CA ARG A 87 14.62 -5.79 -2.53
C ARG A 87 13.59 -4.69 -2.26
N LEU A 88 12.34 -5.09 -2.09
CA LEU A 88 11.21 -4.19 -1.92
C LEU A 88 10.62 -4.31 -0.51
N LEU A 89 10.14 -3.19 0.01
CA LEU A 89 9.35 -3.14 1.24
C LEU A 89 7.90 -2.74 0.91
N ASP A 90 6.96 -3.61 1.24
CA ASP A 90 5.52 -3.36 1.25
C ASP A 90 5.13 -2.85 2.65
N TYR A 91 4.99 -1.53 2.81
CA TYR A 91 4.75 -0.90 4.11
C TYR A 91 3.26 -0.56 4.28
N GLY A 92 2.63 -1.11 5.32
CA GLY A 92 1.17 -1.15 5.44
C GLY A 92 0.58 -2.23 4.54
N CYS A 93 1.13 -3.44 4.58
CA CYS A 93 0.87 -4.46 3.56
C CYS A 93 -0.52 -5.12 3.64
N GLY A 94 -1.23 -5.00 4.77
CA GLY A 94 -2.52 -5.65 5.00
C GLY A 94 -2.46 -7.15 4.74
N ILE A 95 -3.27 -7.63 3.78
CA ILE A 95 -3.32 -9.04 3.38
C ILE A 95 -2.21 -9.45 2.39
N GLY A 96 -1.34 -8.50 2.01
CA GLY A 96 -0.16 -8.66 1.16
C GLY A 96 -0.41 -8.95 -0.31
N SER A 97 -1.61 -8.68 -0.86
CA SER A 97 -1.92 -8.97 -2.27
C SER A 97 -0.95 -8.31 -3.25
N ASP A 98 -0.58 -7.05 -3.00
CA ASP A 98 0.36 -6.30 -3.84
C ASP A 98 1.77 -6.93 -3.82
N GLY A 99 2.32 -7.15 -2.63
CA GLY A 99 3.64 -7.78 -2.49
C GLY A 99 3.70 -9.23 -2.95
N LEU A 100 2.60 -9.99 -2.85
CA LEU A 100 2.52 -11.35 -3.41
C LEU A 100 2.60 -11.35 -4.93
N LEU A 101 1.97 -10.40 -5.63
CA LEU A 101 2.13 -10.24 -7.08
C LEU A 101 3.59 -9.93 -7.44
N LEU A 102 4.26 -9.09 -6.66
CA LEU A 102 5.66 -8.74 -6.87
C LEU A 102 6.62 -9.91 -6.56
N LEU A 103 6.36 -10.72 -5.53
CA LEU A 103 7.11 -11.95 -5.27
C LEU A 103 7.01 -12.93 -6.44
N GLU A 104 5.79 -13.17 -6.94
CA GLU A 104 5.55 -14.05 -8.09
C GLU A 104 6.19 -13.49 -9.38
N ALA A 105 6.34 -12.17 -9.48
CA ALA A 105 7.06 -11.49 -10.56
C ALA A 105 8.60 -11.48 -10.41
N GLY A 106 9.15 -12.09 -9.35
CA GLY A 106 10.59 -12.27 -9.16
C GLY A 106 11.28 -11.15 -8.37
N TYR A 107 10.54 -10.31 -7.65
CA TYR A 107 11.12 -9.37 -6.68
C TYR A 107 11.38 -10.04 -5.33
N ARG A 108 12.20 -9.41 -4.51
CA ARG A 108 12.47 -9.83 -3.12
C ARG A 108 11.68 -8.94 -2.18
N VAL A 109 10.44 -9.29 -1.91
CA VAL A 109 9.53 -8.47 -1.09
C VAL A 109 9.64 -8.85 0.38
N GLU A 110 9.67 -7.84 1.23
CA GLU A 110 9.45 -7.93 2.66
C GLU A 110 8.21 -7.12 3.00
N PHE A 111 7.41 -7.62 3.94
CA PHE A 111 6.13 -7.04 4.31
C PHE A 111 6.25 -6.35 5.67
N ALA A 112 5.54 -5.26 5.89
CA ALA A 112 5.47 -4.60 7.19
C ALA A 112 4.06 -4.10 7.49
N ASP A 113 3.51 -4.52 8.63
CA ASP A 113 2.22 -4.05 9.16
C ASP A 113 2.15 -4.40 10.67
N PHE A 114 1.09 -4.03 11.36
CA PHE A 114 0.83 -4.49 12.73
C PHE A 114 0.50 -5.98 12.77
N ASP A 115 0.88 -6.66 13.85
CA ASP A 115 0.44 -8.03 14.07
C ASP A 115 -1.07 -8.07 14.32
N ASN A 116 -1.83 -8.43 13.28
CA ASN A 116 -3.29 -8.37 13.21
C ASN A 116 -3.85 -9.53 12.34
N PRO A 117 -5.19 -9.72 12.27
CA PRO A 117 -5.79 -10.79 11.48
C PRO A 117 -5.43 -10.77 9.99
N SER A 118 -5.22 -9.59 9.39
CA SER A 118 -4.80 -9.46 7.97
C SER A 118 -3.39 -9.99 7.74
N VAL A 119 -2.46 -9.74 8.66
CA VAL A 119 -1.09 -10.28 8.61
C VAL A 119 -1.08 -11.79 8.90
N GLU A 120 -1.93 -12.27 9.80
CA GLU A 120 -2.11 -13.71 10.00
C GLU A 120 -2.56 -14.40 8.70
N TYR A 121 -3.52 -13.80 8.00
CA TYR A 121 -3.94 -14.27 6.69
C TYR A 121 -2.80 -14.21 5.66
N LEU A 122 -2.01 -13.13 5.60
CA LEU A 122 -0.82 -13.04 4.74
C LEU A 122 0.18 -14.18 5.02
N ARG A 123 0.46 -14.50 6.28
CA ARG A 123 1.33 -15.64 6.65
C ARG A 123 0.78 -16.95 6.11
N TRP A 124 -0.53 -17.17 6.24
CA TRP A 124 -1.19 -18.34 5.68
C TRP A 124 -1.06 -18.37 4.15
N ARG A 125 -1.28 -17.24 3.45
CA ARG A 125 -1.17 -17.16 1.99
C ARG A 125 0.24 -17.48 1.50
N LEU A 126 1.28 -16.95 2.15
CA LEU A 126 2.67 -17.30 1.85
C LEU A 126 2.89 -18.81 1.95
N ALA A 127 2.42 -19.42 3.04
CA ALA A 127 2.54 -20.87 3.25
C ALA A 127 1.78 -21.68 2.18
N GLN A 128 0.54 -21.31 1.84
CA GLN A 128 -0.25 -21.98 0.80
C GLN A 128 0.39 -21.90 -0.58
N ARG A 129 1.06 -20.78 -0.87
CA ARG A 129 1.74 -20.55 -2.14
C ARG A 129 3.15 -21.17 -2.18
N GLY A 130 3.62 -21.76 -1.08
CA GLY A 130 5.00 -22.24 -0.95
C GLY A 130 6.05 -21.13 -1.04
N LEU A 131 5.65 -19.89 -0.74
CA LEU A 131 6.50 -18.70 -0.75
C LEU A 131 7.04 -18.42 0.64
N GLN A 132 8.22 -17.79 0.70
CA GLN A 132 8.84 -17.35 1.94
C GLN A 132 9.26 -15.90 1.80
N ALA A 133 8.78 -15.05 2.70
CA ALA A 133 9.11 -13.64 2.77
C ALA A 133 9.11 -13.18 4.24
N PRO A 134 10.07 -12.34 4.65
CA PRO A 134 10.01 -11.66 5.95
C PRO A 134 8.74 -10.83 6.10
N ILE A 135 8.16 -10.87 7.30
CA ILE A 135 7.07 -9.99 7.72
C ILE A 135 7.52 -9.32 9.01
N HIS A 136 7.49 -7.99 9.03
CA HIS A 136 7.95 -7.15 10.13
C HIS A 136 6.75 -6.54 10.86
N ASP A 137 6.71 -6.69 12.18
CA ASP A 137 5.76 -5.97 13.03
C ASP A 137 6.23 -4.51 13.18
N LEU A 138 5.40 -3.56 12.75
CA LEU A 138 5.71 -2.12 12.84
C LEU A 138 6.06 -1.67 14.26
N ARG A 139 5.57 -2.34 15.31
CA ARG A 139 5.89 -2.02 16.71
C ARG A 139 7.32 -2.39 17.10
N GLN A 140 7.91 -3.35 16.40
CA GLN A 140 9.25 -3.87 16.67
C GLN A 140 10.32 -3.20 15.80
N GLY A 141 9.87 -2.39 14.83
CA GLY A 141 10.72 -1.74 13.85
C GLY A 141 10.87 -2.58 12.59
N VAL A 142 11.28 -1.90 11.52
CA VAL A 142 11.47 -2.48 10.19
C VAL A 142 12.90 -2.16 9.76
N PRO A 143 13.63 -3.11 9.14
CA PRO A 143 14.99 -2.85 8.68
C PRO A 143 15.03 -1.73 7.61
N GLY A 144 16.23 -1.22 7.31
CA GLY A 144 16.46 -0.33 6.18
C GLY A 144 17.16 -1.01 5.00
N ALA A 145 17.70 -0.18 4.10
CA ALA A 145 18.46 -0.57 2.91
C ALA A 145 17.66 -1.42 1.90
N PHE A 146 16.45 -0.96 1.58
CA PHE A 146 15.64 -1.45 0.47
C PHE A 146 15.95 -0.66 -0.80
N ASP A 147 15.85 -1.33 -1.96
CA ASP A 147 15.98 -0.65 -3.26
C ASP A 147 14.75 0.26 -3.48
N ALA A 148 13.57 -0.18 -3.05
CA ALA A 148 12.39 0.66 -2.95
C ALA A 148 11.47 0.26 -1.78
N ALA A 149 10.79 1.24 -1.20
CA ALA A 149 9.67 1.03 -0.29
C ALA A 149 8.43 1.66 -0.90
N TYR A 150 7.32 0.93 -0.87
CA TYR A 150 6.03 1.42 -1.32
C TYR A 150 4.97 1.28 -0.22
N ALA A 151 4.00 2.19 -0.26
CA ALA A 151 2.84 2.17 0.60
C ALA A 151 1.66 2.73 -0.18
N PHE A 152 0.63 1.90 -0.40
CA PHE A 152 -0.53 2.26 -1.20
C PHE A 152 -1.80 2.23 -0.37
N ASP A 153 -2.46 3.39 -0.25
CA ASP A 153 -3.64 3.61 0.58
C ASP A 153 -3.33 3.27 2.05
N VAL A 154 -2.39 4.02 2.63
CA VAL A 154 -1.80 3.81 3.97
C VAL A 154 -1.60 5.13 4.71
N ILE A 155 -1.12 6.17 4.02
CA ILE A 155 -0.75 7.45 4.65
C ILE A 155 -1.96 8.21 5.20
N GLU A 156 -3.15 7.98 4.66
CA GLU A 156 -4.42 8.48 5.16
C GLU A 156 -4.84 7.83 6.48
N HIS A 157 -4.22 6.72 6.89
CA HIS A 157 -4.52 6.00 8.13
C HIS A 157 -3.50 6.27 9.24
N VAL A 158 -2.60 7.25 9.05
CA VAL A 158 -1.59 7.62 10.06
C VAL A 158 -1.85 9.01 10.64
N PRO A 159 -1.60 9.23 11.94
CA PRO A 159 -1.83 10.52 12.57
C PRO A 159 -0.85 11.61 12.11
N ASP A 160 0.34 11.24 11.62
CA ASP A 160 1.35 12.18 11.12
C ASP A 160 1.93 11.68 9.79
N ALA A 161 1.38 12.22 8.69
CA ALA A 161 1.79 11.91 7.34
C ALA A 161 3.27 12.25 7.05
N PHE A 162 3.84 13.28 7.67
CA PHE A 162 5.24 13.65 7.46
C PHE A 162 6.20 12.75 8.21
N ALA A 163 5.85 12.35 9.44
CA ALA A 163 6.59 11.35 10.18
C ALA A 163 6.61 10.01 9.41
N PHE A 164 5.47 9.62 8.85
CA PHE A 164 5.36 8.44 7.99
C PHE A 164 6.26 8.53 6.75
N LEU A 165 6.26 9.65 6.02
CA LEU A 165 7.19 9.84 4.91
C LEU A 165 8.65 9.76 5.37
N GLY A 166 8.96 10.29 6.55
CA GLY A 166 10.28 10.16 7.16
C GLY A 166 10.67 8.70 7.44
N GLU A 167 9.74 7.85 7.89
CA GLU A 167 9.98 6.42 8.08
C GLU A 167 10.27 5.71 6.75
N MET A 168 9.51 6.01 5.71
CA MET A 168 9.72 5.47 4.35
C MET A 168 11.09 5.91 3.79
N GLU A 169 11.39 7.21 3.88
CA GLU A 169 12.65 7.81 3.40
C GLU A 169 13.90 7.22 4.08
N GLN A 170 13.80 6.79 5.35
CA GLN A 170 14.90 6.15 6.07
C GLN A 170 15.17 4.71 5.63
N ARG A 171 14.20 4.05 5.00
CA ARG A 171 14.25 2.60 4.72
C ARG A 171 14.69 2.28 3.30
N ALA A 172 14.46 3.16 2.34
CA ALA A 172 14.65 2.85 0.93
C ALA A 172 15.35 3.95 0.11
N GLU A 173 16.00 3.53 -0.96
CA GLU A 173 16.59 4.43 -1.96
C GLU A 173 15.52 5.12 -2.82
N LEU A 174 14.41 4.42 -3.10
CA LEU A 174 13.24 4.92 -3.81
C LEU A 174 11.99 4.77 -2.94
N VAL A 175 11.23 5.86 -2.78
CA VAL A 175 9.94 5.87 -2.08
C VAL A 175 8.81 6.00 -3.08
N VAL A 176 7.77 5.18 -2.93
CA VAL A 176 6.57 5.16 -3.79
C VAL A 176 5.32 5.24 -2.91
N VAL A 177 4.60 6.35 -2.94
CA VAL A 177 3.43 6.57 -2.09
C VAL A 177 2.35 7.30 -2.90
N ASN A 178 1.07 7.04 -2.62
CA ASN A 178 -0.02 7.87 -3.12
C ASN A 178 -0.57 8.79 -2.04
N PHE A 179 -0.97 10.00 -2.44
CA PHE A 179 -1.74 10.91 -1.60
C PHE A 179 -3.15 11.02 -2.17
N LEU A 180 -4.16 10.67 -1.38
CA LEU A 180 -5.54 10.63 -1.81
C LEU A 180 -6.23 11.97 -1.49
N GLU A 181 -6.70 12.71 -2.50
CA GLU A 181 -7.59 13.85 -2.25
C GLU A 181 -8.91 13.35 -1.65
N PRO A 182 -9.54 14.03 -0.69
CA PRO A 182 -10.77 13.57 -0.05
C PRO A 182 -11.98 13.62 -1.01
N GLU A 183 -12.93 12.70 -0.84
CA GLU A 183 -14.21 12.68 -1.56
C GLU A 183 -15.38 12.35 -0.60
N PRO A 184 -16.59 12.87 -0.85
CA PRO A 184 -17.76 12.49 -0.06
C PRO A 184 -18.00 10.97 -0.11
N GLY A 185 -18.04 10.34 1.07
CA GLY A 185 -18.22 8.89 1.19
C GLY A 185 -16.93 8.10 1.28
N ASP A 186 -15.77 8.76 1.39
CA ASP A 186 -14.56 8.10 1.88
C ASP A 186 -14.79 7.48 3.26
N GLN A 187 -14.02 6.43 3.55
CA GLN A 187 -14.11 5.70 4.80
C GLN A 187 -13.87 6.65 5.99
N ASP A 188 -14.66 6.52 7.05
CA ASP A 188 -14.52 7.31 8.29
C ASP A 188 -13.13 7.16 8.95
N LEU A 189 -12.35 6.15 8.53
CA LEU A 189 -10.99 5.85 8.94
C LEU A 189 -9.91 6.70 8.23
N HIS A 190 -10.27 7.57 7.28
CA HIS A 190 -9.30 8.38 6.54
C HIS A 190 -9.10 9.73 7.24
N HIS A 191 -7.85 10.06 7.55
CA HIS A 191 -7.44 11.42 7.87
C HIS A 191 -7.33 12.26 6.60
N GLU A 192 -7.83 13.50 6.65
CA GLU A 192 -7.64 14.45 5.57
C GLU A 192 -6.15 14.79 5.41
N LEU A 193 -5.62 14.58 4.21
CA LEU A 193 -4.21 14.80 3.92
C LEU A 193 -3.95 16.24 3.47
N PRO A 194 -2.88 16.90 3.96
CA PRO A 194 -2.44 18.19 3.44
C PRO A 194 -1.70 17.99 2.10
N ILE A 195 -2.45 17.67 1.05
CA ILE A 195 -1.93 17.21 -0.26
C ILE A 195 -0.89 18.19 -0.82
N ARG A 196 -1.18 19.49 -0.76
CA ARG A 196 -0.27 20.51 -1.29
C ARG A 196 1.07 20.50 -0.55
N GLU A 197 1.05 20.40 0.76
CA GLU A 197 2.23 20.37 1.62
C GLU A 197 3.04 19.08 1.42
N LEU A 198 2.37 17.94 1.22
CA LEU A 198 3.00 16.65 0.92
C LEU A 198 3.67 16.68 -0.46
N LEU A 199 3.00 17.20 -1.49
CA LEU A 199 3.59 17.39 -2.82
C LEU A 199 4.76 18.39 -2.77
N ASP A 200 4.66 19.42 -1.94
CA ASP A 200 5.73 20.39 -1.70
C ASP A 200 6.95 19.78 -1.03
N HIS A 201 6.76 18.85 -0.10
CA HIS A 201 7.80 18.04 0.51
C HIS A 201 8.50 17.18 -0.54
N VAL A 202 7.73 16.42 -1.33
CA VAL A 202 8.26 15.58 -2.41
C VAL A 202 9.00 16.40 -3.47
N ALA A 203 8.53 17.61 -3.80
CA ALA A 203 9.20 18.49 -4.75
C ALA A 203 10.63 18.86 -4.34
N ARG A 204 10.91 18.89 -3.02
CA ARG A 204 12.24 19.17 -2.45
C ARG A 204 13.18 17.98 -2.60
N ARG A 205 12.65 16.78 -2.87
CA ARG A 205 13.39 15.54 -3.11
C ARG A 205 13.64 15.33 -4.60
N ARG A 206 14.40 14.29 -4.95
CA ARG A 206 14.66 13.91 -6.35
C ARG A 206 13.48 13.15 -6.92
N LEU A 207 12.49 13.89 -7.44
CA LEU A 207 11.31 13.33 -8.09
C LEU A 207 11.69 12.50 -9.32
N ARG A 208 11.34 11.22 -9.31
CA ARG A 208 11.51 10.28 -10.42
C ARG A 208 10.24 10.20 -11.26
N HIS A 209 9.07 10.25 -10.63
CA HIS A 209 7.78 10.26 -11.33
C HIS A 209 6.65 10.83 -10.49
N TYR A 210 5.66 11.35 -11.19
CA TYR A 210 4.38 11.78 -10.65
C TYR A 210 3.27 11.43 -11.65
N ALA A 211 2.16 10.93 -11.14
CA ALA A 211 0.92 10.73 -11.89
C ALA A 211 -0.29 10.99 -10.98
N LEU A 212 -1.34 11.59 -11.55
CA LEU A 212 -2.66 11.60 -10.94
C LEU A 212 -3.43 10.38 -11.48
N LEU A 213 -3.64 9.40 -10.61
CA LEU A 213 -4.36 8.16 -10.92
C LEU A 213 -5.77 8.24 -10.34
N HIS A 214 -6.71 7.57 -11.01
CA HIS A 214 -8.11 7.51 -10.59
C HIS A 214 -8.78 8.87 -10.36
N GLY A 215 -8.24 9.94 -10.96
CA GLY A 215 -8.76 11.31 -10.86
C GLY A 215 -8.45 12.05 -9.55
N ARG A 216 -7.97 11.36 -8.51
CA ARG A 216 -7.80 11.91 -7.15
C ARG A 216 -6.59 11.39 -6.37
N SER A 217 -5.86 10.41 -6.90
CA SER A 217 -4.74 9.77 -6.21
C SER A 217 -3.40 10.22 -6.79
N HIS A 218 -2.69 11.06 -6.05
CA HIS A 218 -1.39 11.58 -6.44
C HIS A 218 -0.29 10.56 -6.15
N LEU A 219 0.05 9.74 -7.14
CA LEU A 219 1.16 8.80 -7.03
C LEU A 219 2.50 9.51 -7.25
N VAL A 220 3.39 9.43 -6.26
CA VAL A 220 4.73 10.01 -6.30
C VAL A 220 5.80 8.95 -6.14
N LEU A 221 6.84 9.03 -6.97
CA LEU A 221 8.05 8.21 -6.88
C LEU A 221 9.26 9.14 -6.78
N TYR A 222 10.05 9.04 -5.73
CA TYR A 222 11.17 9.93 -5.50
C TYR A 222 12.29 9.28 -4.69
N GLU A 223 13.52 9.75 -4.88
CA GLU A 223 14.64 9.39 -3.99
C GLU A 223 14.70 10.41 -2.84
N PRO A 224 14.93 10.00 -1.58
CA PRO A 224 14.96 10.90 -0.40
C PRO A 224 16.05 11.99 -0.44
N ALA A 225 16.98 11.91 -1.40
CA ALA A 225 18.03 12.91 -1.55
C ALA A 225 17.48 14.30 -1.93
N GLN A 226 18.08 15.33 -1.35
CA GLN A 226 17.71 16.72 -1.63
C GLN A 226 17.94 17.09 -3.10
N ALA A 227 16.94 17.71 -3.73
CA ALA A 227 17.05 18.26 -5.07
C ALA A 227 17.62 19.69 -5.05
N SER A 228 18.33 20.06 -6.11
CA SER A 228 18.78 21.45 -6.33
C SER A 228 17.59 22.40 -6.51
N LEU A 229 17.75 23.69 -6.17
CA LEU A 229 16.67 24.69 -6.32
C LEU A 229 16.04 24.72 -7.72
N PRO A 230 16.80 24.68 -8.83
CA PRO A 230 16.20 24.61 -10.16
C PRO A 230 15.37 23.33 -10.39
N ALA A 231 15.82 22.19 -9.86
CA ALA A 231 15.08 20.94 -9.96
C ALA A 231 13.78 20.98 -9.15
N GLN A 232 13.79 21.59 -7.95
CA GLN A 232 12.59 21.75 -7.14
C GLN A 232 11.49 22.54 -7.87
N LEU A 233 11.87 23.62 -8.56
CA LEU A 233 10.92 24.39 -9.37
C LEU A 233 10.34 23.54 -10.51
N LEU A 234 11.19 22.78 -11.20
CA LEU A 234 10.74 21.87 -12.27
C LEU A 234 9.79 20.78 -11.75
N HIS A 235 10.07 20.21 -10.58
CA HIS A 235 9.20 19.20 -9.96
C HIS A 235 7.81 19.78 -9.66
N ARG A 236 7.74 20.99 -9.10
CA ARG A 236 6.46 21.68 -8.83
C ARG A 236 5.65 21.91 -10.09
N VAL A 237 6.30 22.39 -11.16
CA VAL A 237 5.64 22.57 -12.46
C VAL A 237 5.11 21.24 -13.00
N ARG A 238 5.89 20.14 -12.89
CA ARG A 238 5.44 18.81 -13.32
C ARG A 238 4.20 18.32 -12.56
N MET A 239 4.12 18.60 -11.26
CA MET A 239 3.00 18.18 -10.43
C MET A 239 1.74 19.05 -10.62
N LEU A 240 1.90 20.32 -10.99
CA LEU A 240 0.78 21.23 -11.29
C LEU A 240 0.20 21.08 -12.70
N ALA A 241 0.95 20.51 -13.63
CA ALA A 241 0.58 20.46 -15.04
C ALA A 241 -0.37 19.30 -15.41
N ARG A 242 -0.94 18.59 -14.42
CA ARG A 242 -1.77 17.40 -14.61
C ARG A 242 -2.99 17.40 -13.72
#